data_AF-A0A0C9VDP5-F1
#
_entry.id   AF-A0A0C9VDP5-F1
#
_cell.length_a   1.000
_cell.length_b   1.000
_cell.length_c   1.000
_cell.angle_alpha   90.00
_cell.angle_beta   90.00
_cell.angle_gamma   90.00
#
_symmetry.space_group_name_H-M   'P 1'
#
loop_
_entity.id
_entity.type
_entity.pdbx_description
1 polymer ?
#
loop_
_entity_poly.entity_id
_entity_poly.type
_entity_poly.pdbx_seq_one_letter_code
_entity_poly.pdbx_strand_id
1 'polypeptide(L)'
;MLSQTGQGLIDGGRDHEIEDGTELANIWDKIRLEFPFYKTLNSLTGRSPTVDHEASKNSGSDMDLSVLGNRHGETNKSNDGSSAYGDNVPLPSEADTDQLDQEDDEEDLELPDSEEDIPIEAANKLKPANHDRTTKSAPATKMNRMILAPVPAANMRTAAQPTNKCAALADTTKAILADQRESNEHIQFERERTRLVMRELELVEESKWKVEKLMEETKCRDAERKHEMVMLEKRLEYKLRMKQLLAGTAPQTSSPWDSFSLTQSSTDPFSGIPNLDEYK
;
A
#
# COMPACT_ATOMS: atom_id res chain seq x y z
N MET A 1 27.33 14.14 -1.75
CA MET A 1 27.58 12.71 -1.47
C MET A 1 26.73 11.90 -2.42
N LEU A 2 27.33 11.12 -3.33
CA LEU A 2 26.59 10.14 -4.12
C LEU A 2 26.05 9.12 -3.11
N SER A 3 24.74 8.89 -3.09
CA SER A 3 24.14 7.85 -2.25
C SER A 3 24.86 6.54 -2.55
N GLN A 4 25.25 5.83 -1.49
CA GLN A 4 26.05 4.60 -1.54
C GLN A 4 25.43 3.50 -2.44
N THR A 5 24.14 3.64 -2.76
CA THR A 5 23.36 2.76 -3.64
C THR A 5 23.35 3.17 -5.12
N GLY A 6 24.04 4.25 -5.50
CA GLY A 6 24.04 4.76 -6.89
C GLY A 6 22.73 5.40 -7.35
N GLN A 7 21.72 5.50 -6.49
CA GLN A 7 20.36 5.98 -6.82
C GLN A 7 20.35 7.30 -7.59
N GLY A 8 21.23 8.25 -7.23
CA GLY A 8 21.32 9.54 -7.89
C GLY A 8 21.80 9.49 -9.35
N LEU A 9 22.41 8.38 -9.79
CA LEU A 9 22.74 8.17 -11.20
C LEU A 9 21.50 7.74 -12.01
N ILE A 10 20.59 6.98 -11.41
CA ILE A 10 19.38 6.50 -12.06
C ILE A 10 18.34 7.61 -12.13
N ASP A 11 18.14 8.34 -11.04
CA ASP A 11 17.24 9.49 -11.01
C ASP A 11 17.69 10.57 -12.01
N GLY A 12 19.00 10.67 -12.26
CA GLY A 12 19.60 11.58 -13.24
C GLY A 12 19.68 11.04 -14.67
N GLY A 13 19.23 9.81 -14.96
CA GLY A 13 19.31 9.20 -16.30
C GLY A 13 20.75 8.93 -16.78
N ARG A 14 21.69 8.77 -15.84
CA ARG A 14 23.12 8.49 -16.05
C ARG A 14 23.45 7.03 -15.69
N ASP A 15 22.51 6.14 -15.95
CA ASP A 15 22.63 4.70 -15.72
C ASP A 15 23.73 4.05 -16.57
N HIS A 16 24.03 4.62 -17.74
CA HIS A 16 25.15 4.21 -18.59
C HIS A 16 26.54 4.55 -18.02
N GLU A 17 26.64 5.32 -16.93
CA GLU A 17 27.90 5.58 -16.22
C GLU A 17 28.27 4.46 -15.23
N ILE A 18 27.37 3.49 -15.01
CA ILE A 18 27.63 2.33 -14.15
C ILE A 18 28.51 1.36 -14.94
N GLU A 19 29.77 1.21 -14.52
CA GLU A 19 30.73 0.33 -15.18
C GLU A 19 30.39 -1.15 -14.96
N ASP A 20 30.35 -1.91 -16.05
CA ASP A 20 30.05 -3.34 -16.04
C ASP A 20 31.07 -4.10 -15.20
N GLY A 21 30.59 -4.97 -14.31
CA GLY A 21 31.43 -5.75 -13.39
C GLY A 21 31.69 -5.10 -12.02
N THR A 22 31.13 -3.90 -11.77
CA THR A 22 31.10 -3.33 -10.42
C THR A 22 29.99 -3.94 -9.56
N GLU A 23 30.12 -3.88 -8.24
CA GLU A 23 29.08 -4.34 -7.30
C GLU A 23 27.74 -3.62 -7.54
N LEU A 24 27.79 -2.35 -7.96
CA LEU A 24 26.59 -1.57 -8.32
C LEU A 24 25.87 -2.12 -9.56
N ALA A 25 26.61 -2.56 -10.59
CA ALA A 25 26.02 -3.16 -11.79
C ALA A 25 25.26 -4.45 -11.44
N ASN A 26 25.86 -5.32 -10.61
CA ASN A 26 25.25 -6.58 -10.19
C ASN A 26 23.97 -6.36 -9.37
N ILE A 27 23.98 -5.39 -8.44
CA ILE A 27 22.78 -5.01 -7.68
C ILE A 27 21.69 -4.51 -8.63
N TRP A 28 22.04 -3.73 -9.65
CA TRP A 28 21.08 -3.22 -10.62
C TRP A 28 20.49 -4.30 -11.51
N ASP A 29 21.30 -5.22 -12.00
CA ASP A 29 20.79 -6.32 -12.82
C ASP A 29 19.82 -7.19 -12.01
N LYS A 30 20.10 -7.40 -10.72
CA LYS A 30 19.17 -8.07 -9.81
C LYS A 30 17.86 -7.29 -9.65
N ILE A 31 17.91 -5.97 -9.41
CA ILE A 31 16.71 -5.13 -9.30
C ILE A 31 15.91 -5.13 -10.61
N ARG A 32 16.56 -5.13 -11.77
CA ARG A 32 15.88 -5.19 -13.08
C ARG A 32 15.21 -6.54 -13.32
N LEU A 33 15.83 -7.61 -12.87
CA LEU A 33 15.30 -8.97 -13.00
C LEU A 33 14.10 -9.19 -12.07
N GLU A 34 14.18 -8.68 -10.85
CA GLU A 34 13.14 -8.82 -9.82
C GLU A 34 11.98 -7.83 -10.02
N PHE A 35 12.28 -6.60 -10.47
CA PHE A 35 11.31 -5.51 -10.66
C PHE A 35 11.50 -4.82 -12.01
N PRO A 36 11.02 -5.41 -13.12
CA PRO A 36 11.22 -4.86 -14.47
C PRO A 36 10.57 -3.47 -14.67
N PHE A 37 9.58 -3.12 -13.85
CA PHE A 37 8.89 -1.83 -13.86
C PHE A 37 9.49 -0.80 -12.90
N TYR A 38 10.57 -1.11 -12.18
CA TYR A 38 11.16 -0.22 -11.19
C TYR A 38 11.50 1.16 -11.76
N LYS A 39 12.06 1.25 -12.97
CA LYS A 39 12.36 2.55 -13.61
C LYS A 39 11.10 3.38 -13.87
N THR A 40 10.04 2.73 -14.35
CA THR A 40 8.75 3.38 -14.60
C THR A 40 8.12 3.86 -13.31
N LEU A 41 8.15 3.02 -12.27
CA LEU A 41 7.61 3.35 -10.96
C LEU A 41 8.42 4.46 -10.29
N ASN A 42 9.74 4.40 -10.29
CA ASN A 42 10.62 5.43 -9.76
C ASN A 42 10.46 6.76 -10.53
N SER A 43 10.27 6.73 -11.85
CA SER A 43 9.95 7.93 -12.63
C SER A 43 8.58 8.53 -12.27
N LEU A 44 7.63 7.70 -11.84
CA LEU A 44 6.28 8.10 -11.47
C LEU A 44 6.21 8.60 -10.02
N THR A 45 6.92 7.96 -9.09
CA THR A 45 6.90 8.26 -7.65
C THR A 45 8.00 9.22 -7.22
N GLY A 46 9.19 9.14 -7.82
CA GLY A 46 10.34 10.01 -7.57
C GLY A 46 10.13 11.42 -8.12
N ARG A 47 9.28 11.58 -9.13
CA ARG A 47 8.64 12.85 -9.46
C ARG A 47 7.37 13.02 -8.63
N SER A 48 7.54 13.02 -7.30
CA SER A 48 6.54 13.70 -6.47
C SER A 48 6.37 15.09 -7.08
N PRO A 49 5.14 15.56 -7.38
CA PRO A 49 4.96 16.91 -7.85
C PRO A 49 5.65 17.77 -6.80
N THR A 50 6.75 18.43 -7.17
CA THR A 50 7.27 19.52 -6.36
C THR A 50 6.07 20.43 -6.23
N VAL A 51 5.43 20.39 -5.06
CA VAL A 51 4.40 21.33 -4.69
C VAL A 51 5.14 22.64 -4.82
N ASP A 52 4.88 23.36 -5.91
CA ASP A 52 5.43 24.69 -6.10
C ASP A 52 4.95 25.49 -4.89
N HIS A 53 5.82 25.63 -3.89
CA HIS A 53 5.56 26.46 -2.72
C HIS A 53 5.37 27.93 -3.13
N GLU A 54 5.65 28.27 -4.39
CA GLU A 54 5.24 29.53 -5.00
C GLU A 54 3.70 29.69 -5.07
N ALA A 55 2.94 28.62 -5.27
CA ALA A 55 1.47 28.66 -5.20
C ALA A 55 0.95 28.89 -3.78
N SER A 56 1.75 28.57 -2.75
CA SER A 56 1.44 28.86 -1.34
C SER A 56 1.58 30.35 -0.99
N LYS A 57 2.27 31.16 -1.80
CA LYS A 57 2.44 32.60 -1.53
C LYS A 57 1.26 33.47 -1.98
N ASN A 58 0.38 32.97 -2.84
CA ASN A 58 -0.80 33.72 -3.29
C ASN A 58 -2.02 33.60 -2.35
N SER A 59 -1.93 32.83 -1.25
CA SER A 59 -2.97 32.76 -0.23
C SER A 59 -2.68 33.63 1.00
N GLY A 60 -1.85 34.67 0.84
CA GLY A 60 -1.57 35.69 1.87
C GLY A 60 -2.67 36.74 2.02
N SER A 61 -3.92 36.44 1.64
CA SER A 61 -5.05 37.25 2.09
C SER A 61 -5.30 36.92 3.56
N ASP A 62 -5.19 37.93 4.43
CA ASP A 62 -5.55 37.83 5.84
C ASP A 62 -6.94 37.18 5.93
N MET A 63 -7.03 36.02 6.58
CA MET A 63 -8.32 35.36 6.78
C MET A 63 -9.17 36.30 7.63
N ASP A 64 -10.27 36.79 7.08
CA ASP A 64 -11.21 37.64 7.80
C ASP A 64 -11.94 36.80 8.87
N LEU A 65 -11.37 36.78 10.08
CA LEU A 65 -11.95 36.12 11.24
C LEU A 65 -13.04 36.97 11.91
N SER A 66 -13.47 38.10 11.33
CA SER A 66 -14.55 38.93 11.90
C SER A 66 -15.89 38.18 11.99
N VAL A 67 -16.07 37.11 11.20
CA VAL A 67 -17.22 36.20 11.26
C VAL A 67 -17.19 35.31 12.51
N LEU A 68 -16.01 35.07 13.10
CA LEU A 68 -15.86 34.29 14.34
C LEU A 68 -16.15 35.08 15.62
N GLY A 69 -16.75 36.27 15.49
CA GLY A 69 -17.64 36.80 16.51
C GLY A 69 -16.94 37.16 17.82
N ASN A 70 -16.60 38.45 17.94
CA ASN A 70 -16.53 39.13 19.22
C ASN A 70 -17.82 38.91 20.03
N ARG A 71 -17.78 37.99 20.99
CA ARG A 71 -18.67 38.02 22.15
C ARG A 71 -17.87 37.77 23.43
N HIS A 72 -17.49 38.89 24.03
CA HIS A 72 -17.30 39.12 25.46
C HIS A 72 -16.17 38.38 26.17
N GLY A 73 -15.36 39.16 26.90
CA GLY A 73 -14.54 38.65 27.98
C GLY A 73 -13.32 39.52 28.23
N GLU A 74 -13.54 40.62 28.94
CA GLU A 74 -12.49 41.45 29.51
C GLU A 74 -11.53 40.64 30.40
N THR A 75 -10.35 41.23 30.65
CA THR A 75 -9.37 40.88 31.70
C THR A 75 -8.51 39.65 31.38
N ASN A 76 -7.17 39.70 31.32
CA ASN A 76 -6.29 40.30 32.31
C ASN A 76 -4.92 40.74 31.76
N LYS A 77 -4.44 41.85 32.35
CA LYS A 77 -3.04 42.29 32.44
C LYS A 77 -2.12 41.20 33.00
N SER A 78 -0.82 41.42 32.77
CA SER A 78 0.36 40.80 33.40
C SER A 78 0.92 39.62 32.59
N ASN A 79 2.23 39.43 32.43
CA ASN A 79 3.38 40.15 32.94
C ASN A 79 4.55 39.82 32.00
N ASP A 80 5.35 40.82 31.68
CA ASP A 80 6.69 40.66 31.14
C ASP A 80 7.56 40.02 32.24
N GLY A 81 8.29 38.95 31.92
CA GLY A 81 8.84 38.08 32.95
C GLY A 81 9.75 36.98 32.44
N SER A 82 10.89 37.39 31.87
CA SER A 82 12.21 36.79 32.06
C SER A 82 12.29 35.27 32.25
N SER A 83 12.73 34.62 31.18
CA SER A 83 13.52 33.38 31.18
C SER A 83 14.52 33.31 32.34
N ALA A 84 14.39 32.28 33.18
CA ALA A 84 15.46 31.80 34.05
C ALA A 84 15.23 30.31 34.36
N TYR A 85 16.32 29.56 34.25
CA TYR A 85 16.49 28.14 34.51
C TYR A 85 15.80 27.63 35.79
N GLY A 86 15.20 26.45 35.69
CA GLY A 86 14.58 25.75 36.81
C GLY A 86 14.47 24.25 36.55
N ASP A 87 15.61 23.59 36.55
CA ASP A 87 15.83 22.17 36.81
C ASP A 87 14.89 21.64 37.91
N ASN A 88 13.99 20.72 37.57
CA ASN A 88 13.29 19.85 38.52
C ASN A 88 12.86 18.56 37.82
N VAL A 89 13.72 17.56 37.93
CA VAL A 89 13.42 16.14 37.70
C VAL A 89 12.44 15.63 38.77
N PRO A 90 11.31 14.99 38.41
CA PRO A 90 10.59 14.14 39.34
C PRO A 90 11.11 12.70 39.22
N LEU A 91 11.60 12.17 40.35
CA LEU A 91 11.95 10.75 40.54
C LEU A 91 10.73 9.82 40.31
N PRO A 92 10.96 8.57 39.88
CA PRO A 92 9.93 7.55 39.77
C PRO A 92 9.52 7.04 41.16
N SER A 93 8.21 7.04 41.44
CA SER A 93 7.62 6.40 42.62
C SER A 93 7.45 4.91 42.35
N GLU A 94 8.05 4.10 43.21
CA GLU A 94 7.81 2.66 43.30
C GLU A 94 6.51 2.34 44.07
N ALA A 95 6.07 1.09 43.93
CA ALA A 95 5.06 0.36 44.72
C ALA A 95 3.57 0.60 44.39
N ASP A 96 2.97 -0.33 43.65
CA ASP A 96 1.95 -1.26 44.21
C ASP A 96 1.55 -2.29 43.14
N THR A 97 2.13 -3.49 43.23
CA THR A 97 1.62 -4.68 42.55
C THR A 97 0.85 -5.51 43.57
N ASP A 98 -0.41 -5.14 43.77
CA ASP A 98 -1.36 -6.02 44.45
C ASP A 98 -2.00 -6.95 43.42
N GLN A 99 -1.85 -8.23 43.75
CA GLN A 99 -2.51 -9.39 43.19
C GLN A 99 -4.03 -9.21 43.24
N LEU A 100 -4.72 -9.46 42.13
CA LEU A 100 -5.96 -10.21 42.17
C LEU A 100 -5.99 -11.18 40.99
N ASP A 101 -5.85 -12.45 41.35
CA ASP A 101 -6.45 -13.58 40.64
C ASP A 101 -7.88 -13.23 40.23
N GLN A 102 -8.18 -13.41 38.96
CA GLN A 102 -9.51 -13.81 38.54
C GLN A 102 -9.36 -14.90 37.48
N GLU A 103 -9.31 -16.11 38.02
CA GLU A 103 -9.68 -17.35 37.34
C GLU A 103 -11.17 -17.29 36.95
N ASP A 104 -11.52 -18.05 35.91
CA ASP A 104 -12.87 -18.35 35.42
C ASP A 104 -13.70 -17.19 34.85
N ASP A 105 -13.83 -17.18 33.52
CA ASP A 105 -15.15 -17.53 33.00
C ASP A 105 -15.03 -18.23 31.64
N GLU A 106 -15.76 -19.33 31.55
CA GLU A 106 -15.78 -20.28 30.47
C GLU A 106 -16.44 -19.71 29.20
N GLU A 107 -16.07 -20.35 28.10
CA GLU A 107 -16.84 -20.59 26.89
C GLU A 107 -18.25 -19.95 26.79
N ASP A 108 -18.38 -18.95 25.92
CA ASP A 108 -19.56 -18.87 25.05
C ASP A 108 -19.26 -18.12 23.75
N LEU A 109 -18.75 -18.86 22.76
CA LEU A 109 -18.67 -18.37 21.37
C LEU A 109 -19.98 -18.73 20.65
N GLU A 110 -21.08 -18.08 21.04
CA GLU A 110 -22.26 -18.01 20.20
C GLU A 110 -21.92 -17.19 18.94
N LEU A 111 -21.73 -17.90 17.84
CA LEU A 111 -21.75 -17.32 16.49
C LEU A 111 -23.18 -16.77 16.24
N PRO A 112 -23.36 -15.48 15.94
CA PRO A 112 -24.64 -15.05 15.39
C PRO A 112 -24.74 -15.54 13.95
N ASP A 113 -25.49 -16.61 13.78
CA ASP A 113 -26.08 -17.02 12.51
C ASP A 113 -27.14 -15.98 12.15
N SER A 114 -26.72 -14.87 11.52
CA SER A 114 -27.63 -13.88 10.96
C SER A 114 -27.72 -14.06 9.45
N GLU A 115 -28.51 -15.05 9.05
CA GLU A 115 -29.31 -14.98 7.84
C GLU A 115 -30.38 -13.90 8.06
N GLU A 116 -30.18 -12.70 7.53
CA GLU A 116 -31.28 -11.74 7.40
C GLU A 116 -31.28 -11.01 6.06
N ASP A 117 -32.23 -11.50 5.28
CA ASP A 117 -32.66 -11.18 3.93
C ASP A 117 -33.68 -10.03 3.99
N ILE A 118 -33.30 -8.77 3.71
CA ILE A 118 -34.29 -7.72 3.41
C ILE A 118 -33.70 -6.51 2.64
N PRO A 119 -34.52 -5.66 1.98
CA PRO A 119 -34.84 -5.77 0.56
C PRO A 119 -34.39 -4.56 -0.27
N ILE A 120 -34.26 -4.78 -1.58
CA ILE A 120 -34.14 -3.72 -2.58
C ILE A 120 -35.49 -2.99 -2.67
N GLU A 121 -35.60 -1.80 -2.10
CA GLU A 121 -36.68 -0.89 -2.49
C GLU A 121 -36.26 0.58 -2.54
N ALA A 122 -36.72 1.21 -3.61
CA ALA A 122 -36.35 2.52 -4.09
C ALA A 122 -36.96 3.66 -3.27
N ALA A 123 -36.19 4.73 -3.05
CA ALA A 123 -36.76 6.06 -2.86
C ALA A 123 -35.78 7.16 -3.27
N ASN A 124 -36.07 7.73 -4.43
CA ASN A 124 -35.60 9.01 -4.92
C ASN A 124 -35.79 10.14 -3.89
N LYS A 125 -34.80 11.04 -3.77
CA LYS A 125 -34.93 12.52 -3.89
C LYS A 125 -33.77 13.22 -3.16
N LEU A 126 -32.72 13.58 -3.90
CA LEU A 126 -31.90 14.74 -3.54
C LEU A 126 -31.74 15.65 -4.76
N LYS A 127 -32.06 16.92 -4.51
CA LYS A 127 -32.09 18.07 -5.43
C LYS A 127 -30.77 18.23 -6.20
N PRO A 128 -30.80 18.66 -7.47
CA PRO A 128 -29.61 19.18 -8.13
C PRO A 128 -29.32 20.60 -7.59
N ALA A 129 -28.18 20.76 -6.92
CA ALA A 129 -27.59 22.06 -6.69
C ALA A 129 -26.93 22.52 -7.98
N ASN A 130 -27.39 23.65 -8.51
CA ASN A 130 -26.74 24.39 -9.58
C ASN A 130 -25.33 24.79 -9.13
N HIS A 131 -24.31 24.09 -9.62
CA HIS A 131 -22.97 24.66 -9.72
C HIS A 131 -22.60 24.81 -11.18
N ASP A 132 -22.72 26.05 -11.61
CA ASP A 132 -22.10 26.66 -12.76
C ASP A 132 -20.59 26.32 -12.75
N ARG A 133 -20.18 25.37 -13.59
CA ARG A 133 -18.77 25.08 -13.87
C ARG A 133 -18.51 25.39 -15.34
N THR A 134 -17.93 26.57 -15.50
CA THR A 134 -17.13 27.03 -16.62
C THR A 134 -16.34 25.89 -17.26
N THR A 135 -16.67 25.63 -18.52
CA THR A 135 -15.99 24.69 -19.41
C THR A 135 -14.58 25.16 -19.72
N LYS A 136 -13.57 24.50 -19.14
CA LYS A 136 -12.19 24.59 -19.63
C LYS A 136 -12.05 23.74 -20.90
N SER A 137 -12.00 24.46 -22.01
CA SER A 137 -11.50 24.07 -23.34
C SER A 137 -10.45 22.94 -23.32
N ALA A 138 -10.81 21.78 -23.88
CA ALA A 138 -9.86 20.76 -24.30
C ALA A 138 -9.20 21.15 -25.64
N PRO A 139 -7.93 20.74 -25.89
CA PRO A 139 -7.20 21.10 -27.09
C PRO A 139 -7.74 20.36 -28.33
N ALA A 140 -8.05 21.15 -29.37
CA ALA A 140 -8.51 20.67 -30.66
C ALA A 140 -7.47 19.76 -31.32
N THR A 141 -7.81 18.48 -31.50
CA THR A 141 -7.07 17.56 -32.36
C THR A 141 -7.37 17.92 -33.81
N LYS A 142 -6.44 18.64 -34.42
CA LYS A 142 -6.43 19.08 -35.82
C LYS A 142 -6.17 17.88 -36.72
N MET A 143 -7.21 17.13 -37.09
CA MET A 143 -7.08 16.09 -38.13
C MET A 143 -7.18 16.72 -39.51
N ASN A 144 -6.20 16.36 -40.33
CA ASN A 144 -5.89 16.89 -41.64
C ASN A 144 -7.05 16.73 -42.64
N ARG A 145 -7.48 17.87 -43.18
CA ARG A 145 -8.31 17.99 -44.38
C ARG A 145 -7.47 17.65 -45.60
N MET A 146 -7.48 16.39 -46.02
CA MET A 146 -6.91 15.97 -47.30
C MET A 146 -7.86 16.36 -48.44
N ILE A 147 -7.44 17.38 -49.19
CA ILE A 147 -7.45 17.51 -50.66
C ILE A 147 -8.75 17.07 -51.39
N LEU A 148 -9.48 18.09 -51.83
CA LEU A 148 -10.49 18.06 -52.88
C LEU A 148 -9.92 17.54 -54.21
N ALA A 149 -10.61 16.57 -54.81
CA ALA A 149 -10.57 16.34 -56.25
C ALA A 149 -11.84 16.96 -56.88
N PRO A 150 -11.75 17.70 -58.00
CA PRO A 150 -12.92 18.24 -58.68
C PRO A 150 -13.30 17.42 -59.93
N VAL A 151 -14.58 17.59 -60.36
CA VAL A 151 -15.14 17.36 -61.72
C VAL A 151 -15.66 15.92 -62.02
N PRO A 152 -16.68 15.66 -62.89
CA PRO A 152 -17.48 16.57 -63.73
C PRO A 152 -19.01 16.53 -63.55
N ALA A 153 -19.62 17.61 -64.05
CA ALA A 153 -21.03 17.71 -64.38
C ALA A 153 -21.40 16.86 -65.61
N ALA A 154 -22.48 16.09 -65.51
CA ALA A 154 -23.24 15.61 -66.66
C ALA A 154 -24.74 15.64 -66.34
N ASN A 155 -25.47 16.39 -67.16
CA ASN A 155 -26.91 16.45 -67.30
C ASN A 155 -27.57 15.06 -67.30
N MET A 156 -28.79 14.97 -66.78
CA MET A 156 -30.00 14.57 -67.52
C MET A 156 -31.22 14.84 -66.63
N ARG A 157 -32.03 15.82 -67.04
CA ARG A 157 -33.34 16.12 -66.44
C ARG A 157 -34.31 15.00 -66.82
N THR A 158 -34.64 14.15 -65.86
CA THR A 158 -35.85 13.30 -65.92
C THR A 158 -36.85 13.88 -64.94
N ALA A 159 -37.90 14.51 -65.48
CA ALA A 159 -39.04 14.96 -64.72
C ALA A 159 -39.82 13.72 -64.23
N ALA A 160 -39.76 13.41 -62.94
CA ALA A 160 -40.69 12.47 -62.32
C ALA A 160 -40.83 12.71 -60.81
N GLN A 161 -42.06 13.06 -60.44
CA GLN A 161 -42.76 12.95 -59.15
C GLN A 161 -42.23 13.68 -57.89
N PRO A 162 -43.01 14.67 -57.39
CA PRO A 162 -42.90 15.20 -56.03
C PRO A 162 -43.73 14.32 -55.07
N THR A 163 -43.16 13.24 -54.56
CA THR A 163 -43.81 12.46 -53.49
C THR A 163 -42.79 12.06 -52.41
N ASN A 164 -43.07 12.53 -51.18
CA ASN A 164 -42.72 11.92 -49.88
C ASN A 164 -41.26 11.92 -49.37
N LYS A 165 -40.33 12.71 -49.94
CA LYS A 165 -38.94 12.78 -49.45
C LYS A 165 -38.79 13.27 -47.98
N CYS A 166 -39.73 14.07 -47.48
CA CYS A 166 -39.69 14.53 -46.08
C CYS A 166 -39.99 13.42 -45.05
N ALA A 167 -40.82 12.42 -45.40
CA ALA A 167 -41.17 11.34 -44.47
C ALA A 167 -39.97 10.40 -44.25
N ALA A 168 -39.28 10.03 -45.33
CA ALA A 168 -38.09 9.16 -45.26
C ALA A 168 -36.97 9.75 -44.39
N LEU A 169 -36.75 11.08 -44.45
CA LEU A 169 -35.77 11.74 -43.60
C LEU A 169 -36.14 11.68 -42.11
N ALA A 170 -37.41 11.86 -41.78
CA ALA A 170 -37.89 11.79 -40.40
C ALA A 170 -37.76 10.37 -39.80
N ASP A 171 -37.92 9.33 -40.62
CA ASP A 171 -37.75 7.94 -40.16
C ASP A 171 -36.27 7.59 -39.96
N THR A 172 -35.38 8.07 -40.84
CA THR A 172 -33.93 7.87 -40.67
C THR A 172 -33.37 8.55 -39.41
N THR A 173 -33.84 9.75 -39.07
CA THR A 173 -33.37 10.45 -37.86
C THR A 173 -33.85 9.77 -36.59
N LYS A 174 -35.06 9.20 -36.59
CA LYS A 174 -35.58 8.40 -35.47
C LYS A 174 -34.76 7.12 -35.27
N ALA A 175 -34.40 6.43 -36.36
CA ALA A 175 -33.56 5.23 -36.27
C ALA A 175 -32.18 5.56 -35.69
N ILE A 176 -31.54 6.64 -36.15
CA ILE A 176 -30.22 7.08 -35.63
C ILE A 176 -30.30 7.42 -34.14
N LEU A 177 -31.37 8.09 -33.70
CA LEU A 177 -31.56 8.42 -32.28
C LEU A 177 -31.81 7.18 -31.41
N ALA A 178 -32.52 6.18 -31.93
CA ALA A 178 -32.74 4.91 -31.25
C ALA A 178 -31.43 4.14 -31.09
N ASP A 179 -30.65 3.99 -32.16
CA ASP A 179 -29.35 3.32 -32.14
C ASP A 179 -28.37 4.02 -31.17
N GLN A 180 -28.38 5.35 -31.16
CA GLN A 180 -27.54 6.13 -30.23
C GLN A 180 -27.96 5.91 -28.77
N ARG A 181 -29.26 5.79 -28.51
CA ARG A 181 -29.77 5.50 -27.16
C ARG A 181 -29.33 4.11 -26.69
N GLU A 182 -29.52 3.09 -27.53
CA GLU A 182 -29.12 1.72 -27.25
C GLU A 182 -27.60 1.61 -27.03
N SER A 183 -26.80 2.26 -27.88
CA SER A 183 -25.36 2.33 -27.72
C SER A 183 -24.94 2.96 -26.39
N ASN A 184 -25.61 4.04 -25.97
CA ASN A 184 -25.34 4.68 -24.68
C ASN A 184 -25.72 3.79 -23.50
N GLU A 185 -26.84 3.09 -23.58
CA GLU A 185 -27.28 2.13 -22.55
C GLU A 185 -26.28 0.96 -22.43
N HIS A 186 -25.79 0.43 -23.55
CA HIS A 186 -24.77 -0.61 -23.56
C HIS A 186 -23.45 -0.14 -22.93
N ILE A 187 -22.99 1.08 -23.24
CA ILE A 187 -21.78 1.66 -22.64
C ILE A 187 -21.94 1.82 -21.12
N GLN A 188 -23.11 2.26 -20.65
CA GLN A 188 -23.37 2.36 -19.21
C GLN A 188 -23.37 0.99 -18.54
N PHE A 189 -24.01 0.00 -19.16
CA PHE A 189 -24.04 -1.36 -18.66
C PHE A 189 -22.63 -1.95 -18.51
N GLU A 190 -21.78 -1.84 -19.54
CA GLU A 190 -20.40 -2.35 -19.46
C GLU A 190 -19.54 -1.61 -18.43
N ARG A 191 -19.78 -0.31 -18.21
CA ARG A 191 -19.12 0.45 -17.15
C ARG A 191 -19.52 -0.05 -15.76
N GLU A 192 -20.81 -0.26 -15.51
CA GLU A 192 -21.28 -0.78 -14.22
C GLU A 192 -20.82 -2.22 -13.99
N ARG A 193 -20.83 -3.05 -15.04
CA ARG A 193 -20.25 -4.40 -15.00
C ARG A 193 -18.78 -4.37 -14.59
N THR A 194 -17.98 -3.51 -15.23
CA THR A 194 -16.55 -3.34 -14.88
C THR A 194 -16.39 -2.86 -13.43
N ARG A 195 -17.23 -1.93 -12.98
CA ARG A 195 -17.21 -1.41 -11.61
C ARG A 195 -17.54 -2.48 -10.57
N LEU A 196 -18.44 -3.40 -10.88
CA LEU A 196 -18.77 -4.53 -10.00
C LEU A 196 -17.62 -5.53 -9.92
N VAL A 197 -17.03 -5.90 -11.06
CA VAL A 197 -15.86 -6.80 -11.09
C VAL A 197 -14.68 -6.23 -10.29
N MET A 198 -14.43 -4.93 -10.38
CA MET A 198 -13.38 -4.28 -9.59
C MET A 198 -13.66 -4.34 -8.08
N ARG A 199 -14.93 -4.14 -7.68
CA ARG A 199 -15.34 -4.25 -6.27
C ARG A 199 -15.22 -5.68 -5.74
N GLU A 200 -15.58 -6.66 -6.55
CA GLU A 200 -15.42 -8.07 -6.20
C GLU A 200 -13.94 -8.44 -6.02
N LEU A 201 -13.07 -7.98 -6.92
CA LEU A 201 -11.63 -8.18 -6.81
C LEU A 201 -11.06 -7.55 -5.53
N GLU A 202 -11.48 -6.33 -5.20
CA GLU A 202 -11.07 -5.63 -3.97
C GLU A 202 -11.45 -6.42 -2.71
N LEU A 203 -12.67 -6.96 -2.66
CA LEU A 203 -13.12 -7.81 -1.55
C LEU A 203 -12.32 -9.11 -1.44
N VAL A 204 -11.98 -9.73 -2.57
CA VAL A 204 -11.14 -10.93 -2.59
C VAL A 204 -9.74 -10.61 -2.06
N GLU A 205 -9.13 -9.51 -2.49
CA GLU A 205 -7.82 -9.07 -1.99
C GLU A 205 -7.86 -8.74 -0.49
N GLU A 206 -8.91 -8.04 -0.02
CA GLU A 206 -9.08 -7.74 1.40
C GLU A 206 -9.24 -9.02 2.24
N SER A 207 -10.04 -9.98 1.76
CA SER A 207 -10.22 -11.27 2.43
C SER A 207 -8.92 -12.06 2.50
N LYS A 208 -8.13 -12.07 1.42
CA LYS A 208 -6.83 -12.74 1.37
C LYS A 208 -5.86 -12.14 2.38
N TRP A 209 -5.79 -10.81 2.45
CA TRP A 209 -4.92 -10.12 3.42
C TRP A 209 -5.34 -10.39 4.87
N LYS A 210 -6.66 -10.46 5.15
CA LYS A 210 -7.17 -10.82 6.49
C LYS A 210 -6.75 -12.23 6.90
N VAL A 211 -6.85 -13.20 5.99
CA VAL A 211 -6.42 -14.59 6.25
C VAL A 211 -4.92 -14.66 6.50
N GLU A 212 -4.12 -13.99 5.68
CA GLU A 212 -2.66 -13.95 5.83
C GLU A 212 -2.24 -13.31 7.16
N LYS A 213 -2.91 -12.22 7.56
CA LYS A 213 -2.68 -11.57 8.86
C LYS A 213 -2.97 -12.51 10.03
N LEU A 214 -4.09 -13.23 10.01
CA LEU A 214 -4.43 -14.21 11.06
C LEU A 214 -3.42 -15.36 11.12
N MET A 215 -2.92 -15.82 9.96
CA MET A 215 -1.90 -16.86 9.90
C MET A 215 -0.59 -16.39 10.53
N GLU A 216 -0.13 -15.17 10.26
CA GLU A 216 1.11 -14.68 10.86
C GLU A 216 0.94 -14.41 12.37
N GLU A 217 -0.23 -13.94 12.81
CA GLU A 217 -0.52 -13.76 14.24
C GLU A 217 -0.51 -15.08 15.01
N THR A 218 -1.11 -16.14 14.47
CA THR A 218 -1.07 -17.48 15.09
C THR A 218 0.35 -18.02 15.18
N LYS A 219 1.14 -17.86 14.12
CA LYS A 219 2.55 -18.25 14.09
C LYS A 219 3.39 -17.46 15.11
N CYS A 220 3.11 -16.17 15.29
CA CYS A 220 3.78 -15.34 16.29
C CYS A 220 3.47 -15.82 17.71
N ARG A 221 2.20 -16.08 18.02
CA ARG A 221 1.78 -16.65 19.31
C ARG A 221 2.41 -18.02 19.56
N ASP A 222 2.54 -18.86 18.55
CA ASP A 222 3.20 -20.15 18.67
C ASP A 222 4.70 -20.03 18.94
N ALA A 223 5.36 -19.07 18.31
CA ALA A 223 6.77 -18.78 18.56
C ALA A 223 6.99 -18.26 19.99
N GLU A 224 6.10 -17.41 20.49
CA GLU A 224 6.11 -16.89 21.85
C GLU A 224 5.93 -18.00 22.89
N ARG A 225 4.92 -18.87 22.71
CA ARG A 225 4.72 -20.04 23.59
C ARG A 225 5.93 -20.96 23.61
N LYS A 226 6.57 -21.20 22.46
CA LYS A 226 7.81 -21.98 22.37
C LYS A 226 8.96 -21.31 23.12
N HIS A 227 9.10 -19.99 22.98
CA HIS A 227 10.12 -19.24 23.69
C HIS A 227 9.93 -19.30 25.21
N GLU A 228 8.71 -19.12 25.70
CA GLU A 228 8.37 -19.23 27.12
C GLU A 228 8.69 -20.62 27.68
N MET A 229 8.33 -21.68 26.96
CA MET A 229 8.66 -23.05 27.33
C MET A 229 10.17 -23.28 27.47
N VAL A 230 10.98 -22.76 26.54
CA VAL A 230 12.44 -22.84 26.63
C VAL A 230 12.97 -22.08 27.85
N MET A 231 12.42 -20.91 28.16
CA MET A 231 12.82 -20.12 29.33
C MET A 231 12.48 -20.84 30.64
N LEU A 232 11.32 -21.49 30.73
CA LEU A 232 10.94 -22.32 31.87
C LEU A 232 11.85 -23.53 32.02
N GLU A 233 12.17 -24.22 30.93
CA GLU A 233 13.11 -25.35 30.93
C GLU A 233 14.50 -24.92 31.45
N LYS A 234 15.03 -23.79 30.97
CA LYS A 234 16.29 -23.23 31.46
C LYS A 234 16.25 -22.88 32.94
N ARG A 235 15.12 -22.36 33.42
CA ARG A 235 14.93 -22.06 34.85
C ARG A 235 14.90 -23.32 35.70
N LEU A 236 14.28 -24.40 35.22
CA LEU A 236 14.28 -25.70 35.88
C LEU A 236 15.67 -26.33 35.89
N GLU A 237 16.40 -26.28 34.77
CA GLU A 237 17.77 -26.75 34.63
C GLU A 237 18.69 -26.05 35.66
N TYR A 238 18.59 -24.73 35.76
CA TYR A 238 19.35 -23.95 36.75
C TYR A 238 19.01 -24.35 38.18
N LYS A 239 17.72 -24.47 38.52
CA LYS A 239 17.28 -24.90 39.86
C LYS A 239 17.79 -26.30 40.20
N LEU A 240 17.78 -27.23 39.25
CA LEU A 240 18.30 -28.59 39.44
C LEU A 240 19.81 -28.57 39.71
N ARG A 241 20.57 -27.81 38.91
CA ARG A 241 22.02 -27.65 39.09
C ARG A 241 22.36 -27.03 40.45
N MET A 242 21.61 -26.02 40.87
CA MET A 242 21.77 -25.42 42.20
C MET A 242 21.48 -26.41 43.34
N LYS A 243 20.44 -27.23 43.21
CA LYS A 243 20.14 -28.29 44.20
C LYS A 243 21.25 -29.33 44.28
N GLN A 244 21.85 -29.73 43.16
CA GLN A 244 23.00 -30.66 43.16
C GLN A 244 24.22 -30.06 43.87
N LEU A 245 24.53 -28.78 43.62
CA LEU A 245 25.61 -28.07 44.31
C LEU A 245 25.37 -28.00 45.84
N LEU A 246 24.13 -27.72 46.26
CA LEU A 246 23.75 -27.65 47.68
C LEU A 246 23.73 -29.01 48.36
N ALA A 247 23.39 -30.09 47.64
CA ALA A 247 23.31 -31.44 48.19
C ALA A 247 24.68 -32.06 48.51
N GLY A 248 25.79 -31.35 48.28
CA GLY A 248 27.14 -31.82 48.60
C GLY A 248 27.57 -33.06 47.80
N THR A 249 26.77 -33.47 46.82
CA THR A 249 27.16 -34.45 45.81
C THR A 249 28.04 -33.71 44.83
N ALA A 250 29.30 -33.53 45.21
CA ALA A 250 30.33 -33.18 44.24
C ALA A 250 30.19 -34.19 43.10
N PRO A 251 29.88 -33.76 41.86
CA PRO A 251 30.02 -34.67 40.74
C PRO A 251 31.45 -35.17 40.83
N GLN A 252 31.65 -36.49 40.90
CA GLN A 252 32.96 -37.05 40.63
C GLN A 252 33.28 -36.65 39.20
N THR A 253 33.85 -35.45 39.04
CA THR A 253 34.56 -35.05 37.85
C THR A 253 35.78 -35.95 37.86
N SER A 254 35.62 -37.19 37.39
CA SER A 254 36.70 -37.89 36.73
C SER A 254 37.16 -36.92 35.66
N SER A 255 38.27 -36.25 35.97
CA SER A 255 38.79 -35.14 35.21
C SER A 255 38.90 -35.58 33.76
N PRO A 256 38.24 -34.92 32.79
CA PRO A 256 38.40 -35.23 31.37
C PRO A 256 39.85 -35.02 30.89
N TRP A 257 40.67 -34.37 31.71
CA TRP A 257 42.08 -34.10 31.45
C TRP A 257 43.00 -35.30 31.75
N ASP A 258 42.53 -36.33 32.48
CA ASP A 258 43.35 -37.51 32.84
C ASP A 258 43.30 -38.64 31.79
N SER A 259 42.76 -38.40 30.59
CA SER A 259 42.74 -39.43 29.52
C SER A 259 43.05 -38.87 28.13
N PHE A 260 43.91 -37.86 28.04
CA PHE A 260 44.68 -37.62 26.80
C PHE A 260 45.79 -38.67 26.69
N SER A 261 45.39 -39.92 26.41
CA SER A 261 46.29 -40.86 25.74
C SER A 261 46.38 -40.41 24.29
N LEU A 262 47.47 -39.72 24.00
CA LEU A 262 47.85 -39.22 22.69
C LEU A 262 48.09 -40.39 21.71
N THR A 263 47.04 -40.96 21.12
CA THR A 263 47.17 -41.76 19.90
C THR A 263 46.89 -40.86 18.71
N GLN A 264 47.96 -40.32 18.12
CA GLN A 264 47.94 -39.63 16.83
C GLN A 264 47.46 -40.61 15.75
N SER A 265 46.18 -40.57 15.39
CA SER A 265 45.68 -41.13 14.14
C SER A 265 45.44 -39.98 13.17
N SER A 266 46.50 -39.66 12.41
CA SER A 266 46.45 -38.80 11.24
C SER A 266 45.40 -39.35 10.27
N THR A 267 44.25 -38.68 10.21
CA THR A 267 43.24 -38.91 9.18
C THR A 267 42.89 -37.56 8.60
N ASP A 268 43.40 -37.37 7.39
CA ASP A 268 43.40 -36.15 6.60
C ASP A 268 41.96 -35.75 6.20
N PRO A 269 41.43 -34.58 6.59
CA PRO A 269 40.06 -34.19 6.26
C PRO A 269 39.90 -33.56 4.87
N PHE A 270 40.94 -33.51 4.03
CA PHE A 270 40.90 -32.79 2.75
C PHE A 270 40.53 -33.60 1.51
N SER A 271 40.00 -34.82 1.65
CA SER A 271 39.71 -35.71 0.50
C SER A 271 38.26 -35.72 0.00
N GLY A 272 37.51 -34.61 0.13
CA GLY A 272 36.07 -34.63 -0.18
C GLY A 272 35.49 -33.32 -0.70
N ILE A 273 36.07 -32.75 -1.75
CA ILE A 273 35.37 -31.73 -2.56
C ILE A 273 34.51 -32.49 -3.58
N PRO A 274 33.17 -32.49 -3.47
CA PRO A 274 32.32 -33.05 -4.51
C PRO A 274 32.40 -32.19 -5.77
N ASN A 275 32.60 -32.88 -6.89
CA ASN A 275 32.75 -32.32 -8.22
C ASN A 275 31.44 -31.63 -8.64
N LEU A 276 31.52 -30.36 -8.99
CA LEU A 276 30.39 -29.47 -9.33
C LEU A 276 30.21 -29.49 -10.85
N ASP A 277 29.82 -30.64 -11.40
CA ASP A 277 29.69 -30.87 -12.85
C ASP A 277 28.45 -31.72 -13.15
N GLU A 278 27.28 -31.34 -12.64
CA GLU A 278 26.03 -32.02 -13.04
C GLU A 278 24.78 -31.15 -12.84
N TYR A 279 24.67 -30.05 -13.56
CA TYR A 279 23.35 -29.50 -13.95
C TYR A 279 23.45 -28.96 -15.39
N LYS A 280 22.99 -29.79 -16.32
CA LYS A 280 22.64 -29.44 -17.70
C LYS A 280 21.12 -29.45 -17.82
#